data_AF-A0A7S1L832-F1
#
_entry.id   AF-A0A7S1L832-F1
#
_cell.length_a   1.000
_cell.length_b   1.000
_cell.length_c   1.000
_cell.angle_alpha   90.00
_cell.angle_beta   90.00
_cell.angle_gamma   90.00
#
_symmetry.space_group_name_H-M   'P 1'
#
loop_
_entity.id
_entity.type
_entity.pdbx_description
1 polymer ?
#
loop_
_entity_poly.entity_id
_entity_poly.type
_entity_poly.pdbx_seq_one_letter_code
_entity_poly.pdbx_strand_id
1 'polypeptide(L)'
;IGLPVRAPHCPFETIYTLPMRSVSEASATAVSMSVPSSSPDDWINHQTLILNAERSAKSGLKDEWVLPFTAVPVVDVGVEKGGSNVAEFMCKKLNITRPEDTSRIEEAKRECYMTAFYTGVMAAGPFEGDKVADAKQKM
;
A
#
# COMPACT_ATOMS: atom_id res chain seq x y z
N ILE A 1 -7.17 -8.38 14.81
CA ILE A 1 -7.04 -8.94 13.44
C ILE A 1 -8.44 -9.38 13.02
N GLY A 2 -8.84 -9.10 11.78
CA GLY A 2 -10.14 -9.48 11.23
C GLY A 2 -11.31 -8.58 11.64
N LEU A 3 -11.04 -7.46 12.31
CA LEU A 3 -12.08 -6.49 12.62
C LEU A 3 -12.49 -5.74 11.35
N PRO A 4 -13.79 -5.71 10.99
CA PRO A 4 -14.29 -4.92 9.88
C PRO A 4 -14.25 -3.44 10.24
N VAL A 5 -13.71 -2.63 9.34
CA VAL A 5 -13.63 -1.18 9.49
C VAL A 5 -14.03 -0.51 8.19
N ARG A 6 -14.60 0.69 8.30
CA ARG A 6 -14.91 1.55 7.15
C ARG A 6 -13.85 2.63 7.07
N ALA A 7 -13.08 2.65 5.98
CA ALA A 7 -12.05 3.65 5.75
C ALA A 7 -12.62 4.84 4.95
N PRO A 8 -12.30 6.09 5.34
CA PRO A 8 -12.69 7.26 4.55
C PRO A 8 -12.00 7.21 3.17
N HIS A 9 -12.73 7.63 2.13
CA HIS A 9 -12.26 7.68 0.74
C HIS A 9 -11.80 6.36 0.11
N CYS A 10 -11.96 5.23 0.80
CA CYS A 10 -11.73 3.90 0.24
C CYS A 10 -12.94 3.49 -0.60
N PRO A 11 -12.75 2.92 -1.82
CA PRO A 11 -13.87 2.43 -2.63
C PRO A 11 -14.52 1.16 -2.05
N PHE A 12 -13.80 0.44 -1.17
CA PHE A 12 -14.34 -0.72 -0.48
C PHE A 12 -15.21 -0.29 0.70
N GLU A 13 -16.44 -0.80 0.74
CA GLU A 13 -17.39 -0.49 1.83
C GLU A 13 -16.87 -0.96 3.20
N THR A 14 -16.24 -2.13 3.23
CA THR A 14 -15.63 -2.72 4.43
C THR A 14 -14.24 -3.25 4.09
N ILE A 15 -13.27 -2.88 4.91
CA ILE A 15 -11.91 -3.46 4.90
C ILE A 15 -11.63 -4.09 6.27
N TYR A 16 -10.54 -4.84 6.40
CA TYR A 16 -10.23 -5.60 7.61
C TYR A 16 -8.87 -5.24 8.20
N THR A 17 -8.75 -5.38 9.53
CA THR A 17 -7.47 -5.24 10.22
C THR A 17 -6.57 -6.46 9.97
N LEU A 18 -5.41 -6.26 9.36
CA LEU A 18 -4.46 -7.31 9.01
C LEU A 18 -3.20 -7.22 9.90
N PRO A 19 -2.52 -8.35 10.18
CA PRO A 19 -1.26 -8.34 10.92
C PRO A 19 -0.12 -7.82 10.03
N MET A 20 0.70 -6.93 10.58
CA MET A 20 1.89 -6.39 9.93
C MET A 20 3.04 -6.38 10.94
N ARG A 21 4.12 -7.09 10.64
CA ARG A 21 5.25 -7.26 11.58
C ARG A 21 6.17 -6.05 11.65
N SER A 22 6.19 -5.23 10.61
CA SER A 22 7.06 -4.05 10.48
C SER A 22 6.55 -2.83 11.26
N VAL A 23 5.31 -2.87 11.76
CA VAL A 23 4.77 -1.76 12.58
C VAL A 23 5.39 -1.81 13.97
N SER A 24 6.20 -0.79 14.28
CA SER A 24 6.76 -0.61 15.62
C SER A 24 5.72 -0.03 16.57
N GLU A 25 5.68 -0.52 17.81
CA GLU A 25 4.86 0.04 18.90
C GLU A 25 5.26 1.49 19.25
N ALA A 26 6.48 1.92 18.88
CA ALA A 26 6.91 3.30 19.02
C ALA A 26 6.23 4.24 17.99
N SER A 27 5.55 3.70 16.99
CA SER A 27 4.79 4.48 16.01
C SER A 27 3.49 4.93 16.67
N ALA A 28 3.21 6.24 16.64
CA ALA A 28 2.14 6.93 17.38
C ALA A 28 0.91 6.09 17.78
N THR A 29 0.21 5.50 16.81
CA THR A 29 -1.04 4.76 17.04
C THR A 29 -0.90 3.24 16.96
N ALA A 30 0.30 2.73 16.66
CA ALA A 30 0.57 1.32 16.33
C ALA A 30 -0.36 0.74 15.23
N VAL A 31 -0.99 1.60 14.42
CA VAL A 31 -1.88 1.26 13.32
C VAL A 31 -1.44 2.01 12.08
N SER A 32 -1.21 1.28 10.98
CA SER A 32 -0.90 1.85 9.68
C SER A 32 -2.05 1.63 8.70
N MET A 33 -2.35 2.63 7.89
CA MET A 33 -3.24 2.48 6.75
C MET A 33 -2.49 1.77 5.63
N SER A 34 -3.14 0.82 4.97
CA SER A 34 -2.53 0.06 3.88
C SER A 34 -2.95 0.63 2.52
N VAL A 35 -1.98 1.11 1.74
CA VAL A 35 -2.19 1.59 0.36
C VAL A 35 -1.22 0.89 -0.60
N PRO A 36 -1.51 -0.36 -1.00
CA PRO A 36 -0.56 -1.19 -1.76
C PRO A 36 -0.14 -0.66 -3.13
N SER A 37 -0.84 0.32 -3.71
CA SER A 37 -0.48 0.90 -5.01
C SER A 37 0.68 1.90 -4.93
N SER A 38 0.83 2.58 -3.79
CA SER A 38 1.83 3.65 -3.59
C SER A 38 2.85 3.37 -2.49
N SER A 39 2.60 2.35 -1.66
CA SER A 39 3.47 1.95 -0.54
C SER A 39 4.08 0.56 -0.79
N PRO A 40 5.40 0.46 -1.01
CA PRO A 40 6.10 -0.82 -1.21
C PRO A 40 5.95 -1.81 -0.04
N ASP A 41 5.89 -1.28 1.18
CA ASP A 41 5.73 -2.09 2.40
C ASP A 41 4.33 -2.72 2.47
N ASP A 42 3.31 -1.94 2.13
CA ASP A 42 1.95 -2.45 2.02
C ASP A 42 1.82 -3.49 0.92
N TRP A 43 2.42 -3.21 -0.25
CA TRP A 43 2.43 -4.15 -1.38
C TRP A 43 3.05 -5.48 -0.99
N ILE A 44 4.27 -5.48 -0.42
CA ILE A 44 4.97 -6.73 -0.11
C ILE A 44 4.29 -7.51 1.02
N ASN A 45 3.76 -6.82 2.04
CA ASN A 45 3.02 -7.48 3.11
C ASN A 45 1.71 -8.09 2.56
N HIS A 46 0.97 -7.35 1.73
CA HIS A 46 -0.25 -7.85 1.09
C HIS A 46 0.02 -9.07 0.20
N GLN A 47 1.05 -9.01 -0.65
CA GLN A 47 1.45 -10.14 -1.49
C GLN A 47 1.90 -11.34 -0.65
N THR A 48 2.60 -11.10 0.46
CA THR A 48 3.02 -12.17 1.38
C THR A 48 1.82 -12.88 2.01
N LEU A 49 0.76 -12.14 2.35
CA LEU A 49 -0.49 -12.69 2.89
C LEU A 49 -1.26 -13.51 1.85
N ILE A 50 -1.25 -13.09 0.58
CA ILE A 50 -1.85 -13.86 -0.54
C ILE A 50 -1.07 -15.16 -0.78
N LEU A 51 0.25 -15.08 -0.90
CA LEU A 51 1.10 -16.22 -1.31
C LEU A 51 1.24 -17.28 -0.21
N ASN A 52 1.17 -16.89 1.06
CA ASN A 52 1.35 -17.81 2.18
C ASN A 52 0.01 -18.11 2.90
N ALA A 53 -0.96 -18.65 2.17
CA ALA A 53 -2.26 -19.06 2.70
C ALA A 53 -2.14 -19.99 3.94
N GLU A 54 -1.13 -20.86 4.00
CA GLU A 54 -0.87 -21.70 5.17
C GLU A 54 -0.47 -20.91 6.44
N ARG A 55 0.17 -19.75 6.27
CA ARG A 55 0.56 -18.84 7.37
C ARG A 55 -0.64 -18.01 7.82
N SER A 56 -1.51 -17.64 6.88
CA SER A 56 -2.81 -17.02 7.14
C SER A 56 -3.70 -17.93 8.00
N ALA A 57 -3.78 -19.24 7.70
CA ALA A 57 -4.55 -20.19 8.51
C ALA A 57 -4.04 -20.33 9.96
N LYS A 58 -2.72 -20.33 10.18
CA LYS A 58 -2.12 -20.39 11.53
C LYS A 58 -2.37 -19.16 12.38
N SER A 59 -2.70 -18.02 11.77
CA SER A 59 -2.97 -16.76 12.45
C SER A 59 -4.46 -16.45 12.60
N GLY A 60 -5.34 -17.38 12.20
CA GLY A 60 -6.79 -17.18 12.19
C GLY A 60 -7.26 -16.21 11.10
N LEU A 61 -6.42 -15.98 10.10
CA LEU A 61 -6.66 -15.04 9.00
C LEU A 61 -7.50 -15.74 7.93
N LYS A 62 -8.62 -15.11 7.55
CA LYS A 62 -9.53 -15.63 6.56
C LYS A 62 -9.23 -15.06 5.18
N ASP A 63 -9.37 -15.89 4.16
CA ASP A 63 -9.17 -15.51 2.76
C ASP A 63 -10.07 -14.33 2.34
N GLU A 64 -11.28 -14.25 2.89
CA GLU A 64 -12.24 -13.16 2.64
C GLU A 64 -11.72 -11.78 3.07
N TRP A 65 -10.70 -11.71 3.94
CA TRP A 65 -10.11 -10.46 4.41
C TRP A 65 -8.98 -9.95 3.50
N VAL A 66 -8.51 -10.74 2.54
CA VAL A 66 -7.32 -10.43 1.73
C VAL A 66 -7.60 -10.61 0.23
N LEU A 67 -8.08 -11.79 -0.20
CA LEU A 67 -8.19 -12.12 -1.62
C LEU A 67 -9.08 -11.17 -2.44
N PRO A 68 -10.20 -10.63 -1.91
CA PRO A 68 -11.03 -9.69 -2.66
C PRO A 68 -10.41 -8.31 -2.86
N PHE A 69 -9.36 -7.97 -2.11
CA PHE A 69 -8.80 -6.62 -2.09
C PHE A 69 -7.59 -6.54 -3.02
N THR A 70 -7.74 -5.82 -4.13
CA THR A 70 -6.64 -5.51 -5.04
C THR A 70 -6.13 -4.09 -4.81
N ALA A 71 -4.89 -3.82 -5.21
CA ALA A 71 -4.33 -2.48 -5.13
C ALA A 71 -5.18 -1.48 -5.94
N VAL A 72 -5.73 -0.48 -5.25
CA VAL A 72 -6.52 0.59 -5.88
C VAL A 72 -5.56 1.66 -6.40
N PRO A 73 -5.63 2.02 -7.70
CA PRO A 73 -4.80 3.09 -8.24
C PRO A 73 -5.23 4.44 -7.65
N VAL A 74 -4.35 5.07 -6.87
CA VAL A 74 -4.63 6.38 -6.23
C VAL A 74 -3.84 7.50 -6.90
N VAL A 75 -2.61 7.21 -7.33
CA VAL A 75 -1.71 8.14 -7.99
C VAL A 75 -1.17 7.47 -9.24
N ASP A 76 -1.16 8.20 -10.35
CA ASP A 76 -0.46 7.83 -11.57
C ASP A 76 0.81 8.66 -11.71
N VAL A 77 1.97 8.00 -11.81
CA VAL A 77 3.28 8.64 -11.99
C VAL A 77 3.81 8.54 -13.43
N GLY A 78 2.97 8.09 -14.36
CA GLY A 78 3.32 7.82 -15.75
C GLY A 78 3.95 6.44 -15.95
N VAL A 79 3.72 5.85 -17.13
CA VAL A 79 4.07 4.45 -17.44
C VAL A 79 5.56 4.15 -17.23
N GLU A 80 6.44 5.10 -17.54
CA GLU A 80 7.90 4.94 -17.39
C GLU A 80 8.36 4.81 -15.94
N LYS A 81 7.53 5.25 -14.98
CA LYS A 81 7.86 5.27 -13.54
C LYS A 81 6.99 4.31 -12.72
N GLY A 82 6.25 3.42 -13.37
CA GLY A 82 5.36 2.45 -12.72
C GLY A 82 3.87 2.73 -12.84
N GLY A 83 3.47 3.77 -13.58
CA GLY A 83 2.08 4.11 -13.85
C GLY A 83 1.25 4.28 -12.58
N SER A 84 0.13 3.59 -12.51
CA SER A 84 -0.81 3.65 -11.39
C SER A 84 -0.50 2.67 -10.23
N ASN A 85 0.59 1.88 -10.34
CA ASN A 85 1.08 0.99 -9.28
C ASN A 85 2.60 1.10 -9.11
N VAL A 86 3.05 2.26 -8.62
CA VAL A 86 4.46 2.56 -8.40
C VAL A 86 5.10 1.63 -7.36
N ALA A 87 4.34 1.17 -6.36
CA ALA A 87 4.84 0.28 -5.32
C ALA A 87 5.26 -1.08 -5.89
N GLU A 88 4.41 -1.70 -6.70
CA GLU A 88 4.74 -2.96 -7.39
C GLU A 88 5.96 -2.81 -8.29
N PHE A 89 6.00 -1.73 -9.08
CA PHE A 89 7.11 -1.44 -9.96
C PHE A 89 8.44 -1.34 -9.20
N MET A 90 8.46 -0.59 -8.09
CA MET A 90 9.65 -0.42 -7.26
C MET A 90 10.05 -1.70 -6.53
N CYS A 91 9.09 -2.48 -6.03
CA CYS A 91 9.37 -3.79 -5.44
C CYS A 91 10.02 -4.74 -6.45
N LYS A 92 9.54 -4.76 -7.71
CA LYS A 92 10.16 -5.56 -8.78
C LYS A 92 11.55 -5.04 -9.16
N LYS A 93 11.71 -3.73 -9.32
CA LYS A 93 12.98 -3.08 -9.68
C LYS A 93 14.09 -3.36 -8.66
N LEU A 94 13.77 -3.31 -7.37
CA LEU A 94 14.72 -3.56 -6.27
C LEU A 94 14.78 -5.04 -5.85
N ASN A 95 14.08 -5.93 -6.56
CA ASN A 95 13.99 -7.36 -6.28
C ASN A 95 13.64 -7.65 -4.80
N ILE A 96 12.60 -6.97 -4.31
CA ILE A 96 12.05 -7.14 -2.96
C ILE A 96 11.07 -8.30 -3.01
N THR A 97 11.38 -9.36 -2.28
CA THR A 97 10.56 -10.58 -2.25
C THR A 97 10.00 -10.88 -0.88
N ARG A 98 10.49 -10.20 0.16
CA ARG A 98 10.15 -10.47 1.54
C ARG A 98 9.98 -9.16 2.33
N PRO A 99 9.01 -9.11 3.27
CA PRO A 99 8.83 -7.95 4.14
C PRO A 99 10.00 -7.73 5.12
N GLU A 100 10.87 -8.73 5.30
CA GLU A 100 12.10 -8.61 6.09
C GLU A 100 13.23 -7.83 5.40
N ASP A 101 13.12 -7.53 4.10
CA ASP A 101 14.12 -6.77 3.31
C ASP A 101 14.08 -5.26 3.62
N THR A 102 14.11 -4.89 4.91
CA THR A 102 13.84 -3.53 5.43
C THR A 102 14.67 -2.45 4.75
N SER A 103 15.97 -2.67 4.53
CA SER A 103 16.85 -1.69 3.87
C SER A 103 16.37 -1.33 2.45
N ARG A 104 16.00 -2.33 1.64
CA ARG A 104 15.51 -2.13 0.27
C ARG A 104 14.11 -1.55 0.26
N ILE A 105 13.26 -1.95 1.21
CA ILE A 105 11.93 -1.38 1.37
C ILE A 105 12.01 0.11 1.71
N GLU A 106 12.93 0.51 2.58
CA GLU A 106 13.14 1.93 2.91
C GLU A 106 13.65 2.74 1.71
N GLU A 107 14.53 2.16 0.89
CA GLU A 107 14.94 2.76 -0.39
C GLU A 107 13.74 2.92 -1.35
N ALA A 108 12.95 1.84 -1.52
CA ALA A 108 11.75 1.85 -2.35
C ALA A 108 10.73 2.89 -1.88
N LYS A 109 10.50 3.00 -0.57
CA LYS A 109 9.58 3.97 0.04
C LYS A 109 9.98 5.40 -0.30
N ARG A 110 11.27 5.73 -0.16
CA ARG A 110 11.78 7.07 -0.49
C ARG A 110 11.59 7.38 -1.97
N GLU A 111 11.95 6.46 -2.87
CA GLU A 111 11.76 6.65 -4.30
C GLU A 111 10.28 6.79 -4.69
N CYS A 112 9.40 5.93 -4.17
CA CYS A 112 7.96 6.01 -4.41
C CYS A 112 7.39 7.34 -3.94
N TYR A 113 7.73 7.77 -2.70
CA TYR A 113 7.23 9.02 -2.13
C TYR A 113 7.66 10.23 -2.95
N MET A 114 8.95 10.31 -3.31
CA MET A 114 9.48 11.40 -4.13
C MET A 114 8.82 11.42 -5.51
N THR A 115 8.73 10.26 -6.16
CA THR A 115 8.14 10.14 -7.50
C THR A 115 6.66 10.51 -7.51
N ALA A 116 5.89 10.02 -6.53
CA ALA A 116 4.48 10.36 -6.36
C ALA A 116 4.29 11.84 -6.08
N PHE A 117 5.12 12.46 -5.24
CA PHE A 117 4.95 13.87 -4.89
C PHE A 117 5.27 14.81 -6.06
N TYR A 118 6.37 14.57 -6.80
CA TYR A 118 6.82 15.50 -7.85
C TYR A 118 6.17 15.27 -9.21
N THR A 119 5.85 14.02 -9.55
CA THR A 119 5.31 13.68 -10.87
C THR A 119 3.95 12.98 -10.82
N GLY A 120 3.45 12.67 -9.63
CA GLY A 120 2.16 12.02 -9.47
C GLY A 120 1.00 12.96 -9.80
N VAL A 121 0.03 12.40 -10.50
CA VAL A 121 -1.31 12.96 -10.71
C VAL A 121 -2.29 12.07 -9.97
N MET A 122 -3.23 12.67 -9.25
CA MET A 122 -4.29 11.94 -8.55
C MET A 122 -5.14 11.20 -9.58
N ALA A 123 -5.24 9.88 -9.43
CA ALA A 123 -5.99 9.00 -10.34
C ALA A 123 -7.39 8.65 -9.83
N ALA A 124 -7.71 9.03 -8.58
CA ALA A 124 -9.00 8.74 -7.96
C ALA A 124 -9.35 9.78 -6.89
N GLY A 125 -10.64 9.86 -6.58
CA GLY A 125 -11.17 10.68 -5.48
C GLY A 125 -11.50 12.11 -5.90
N PRO A 126 -11.74 13.02 -4.93
CA PRO A 126 -12.25 14.37 -5.20
C PRO A 126 -11.27 15.29 -5.92
N PHE A 127 -9.98 14.91 -5.98
CA PHE A 127 -8.91 15.67 -6.61
C PHE A 127 -8.37 14.99 -7.87
N GLU A 128 -9.13 14.06 -8.46
CA GLU A 128 -8.73 13.37 -9.70
C GLU A 128 -8.31 14.38 -10.79
N GLY A 129 -7.14 14.13 -11.40
CA GLY A 129 -6.53 15.00 -12.41
C GLY A 129 -5.61 16.10 -11.85
N ASP A 130 -5.66 16.40 -10.55
CA ASP A 130 -4.72 17.35 -9.94
C ASP A 130 -3.36 16.69 -9.66
N LYS A 131 -2.29 17.51 -9.66
CA LYS A 131 -0.99 17.06 -9.18
C LYS A 131 -1.06 16.76 -7.68
N VAL A 132 -0.37 15.71 -7.24
CA VAL A 132 -0.33 15.31 -5.83
C VAL A 132 0.11 16.45 -4.91
N ALA A 133 1.10 17.25 -5.32
CA ALA A 133 1.57 18.40 -4.56
C ALA A 133 0.47 19.47 -4.35
N ASP A 134 -0.36 19.70 -5.36
CA ASP A 134 -1.43 20.70 -5.32
C ASP A 134 -2.64 20.16 -4.55
N ALA A 135 -3.02 18.90 -4.79
CA ALA A 135 -4.09 18.22 -4.07
C ALA A 135 -3.83 18.18 -2.56
N LYS A 136 -2.57 17.93 -2.15
CA LYS A 136 -2.17 17.92 -0.74
C LYS A 136 -2.39 19.26 -0.03
N GLN A 137 -2.35 20.39 -0.75
CA GLN A 137 -2.63 21.71 -0.17
C GLN A 137 -4.13 22.00 -0.03
N LYS A 138 -4.96 21.33 -0.85
CA LYS A 138 -6.43 21.48 -0.84
C LYS A 138 -7.13 20.52 0.13
N MET A 139 -6.40 19.54 0.64
CA MET A 139 -6.86 18.49 1.55
C MET A 139 -6.81 18.94 3.01
#